data_AF-A0A966TVM0-F1
#
_entry.id   AF-A0A966TVM0-F1
#
_cell.length_a   1.000
_cell.length_b   1.000
_cell.length_c   1.000
_cell.angle_alpha   90.00
_cell.angle_beta   90.00
_cell.angle_gamma   90.00
#
_symmetry.space_group_name_H-M   'P 1'
#
loop_
_entity.id
_entity.type
_entity.pdbx_description
1 polymer ?
#
loop_
_entity_poly.entity_id
_entity_poly.type
_entity_poly.pdbx_seq_one_letter_code
_entity_poly.pdbx_strand_id
1 'polypeptide(L)'
;PLITLLFVASTMLTYFLPPGSTFDLLIRVLIMVTLFAAAYIAEVVRGGLQGLSAGQYEAADSLGLTYWQAHRLVILPQALKISIPGIVNTFIGSYKDSVLVLIIGMMDILGLGRARLNDPEWLGLAPELYIFISLFFFISCFAMSRYSLSLERKLETGHKS
;
A
#
# COMPACT_ATOMS: atom_id res chain seq x y z
N PRO A 1 -9.38 -2.13 10.08
CA PRO A 1 -10.17 -1.31 9.14
C PRO A 1 -10.26 -1.89 7.72
N LEU A 2 -9.21 -2.53 7.19
CA LEU A 2 -9.29 -3.12 5.84
C LEU A 2 -10.30 -4.29 5.76
N ILE A 3 -10.31 -5.19 6.75
CA ILE A 3 -11.27 -6.31 6.81
C ILE A 3 -12.72 -5.82 6.75
N THR A 4 -13.04 -4.75 7.50
CA THR A 4 -14.39 -4.16 7.49
C THR A 4 -14.73 -3.58 6.12
N LEU A 5 -13.77 -2.99 5.40
CA LEU A 5 -13.97 -2.49 4.04
C LEU A 5 -14.12 -3.63 3.02
N LEU A 6 -13.43 -4.75 3.19
CA LEU A 6 -13.64 -5.95 2.36
C LEU A 6 -15.06 -6.50 2.52
N PHE A 7 -15.59 -6.52 3.74
CA PHE A 7 -16.99 -6.87 3.99
C PHE A 7 -17.97 -5.88 3.37
N VAL A 8 -17.67 -4.58 3.44
CA VAL A 8 -18.48 -3.54 2.78
C VAL A 8 -18.45 -3.72 1.25
N ALA A 9 -17.29 -4.02 0.66
CA ALA A 9 -17.15 -4.29 -0.77
C ALA A 9 -17.93 -5.54 -1.22
N SER A 10 -17.92 -6.60 -0.41
CA SER A 10 -18.57 -7.87 -0.76
C SER A 10 -20.09 -7.83 -0.57
N THR A 11 -20.57 -7.19 0.52
CA THR A 11 -21.99 -7.23 0.90
C THR A 11 -22.70 -5.90 0.63
N MET A 12 -22.16 -4.80 1.12
CA MET A 12 -22.87 -3.52 1.17
C MET A 12 -22.88 -2.79 -0.18
N LEU A 13 -21.78 -2.84 -0.94
CA LEU A 13 -21.68 -2.15 -2.22
C LEU A 13 -22.72 -2.62 -3.24
N THR A 14 -23.13 -3.89 -3.15
CA THR A 14 -24.21 -4.46 -3.98
C THR A 14 -25.56 -3.77 -3.76
N TYR A 15 -25.84 -3.24 -2.56
CA TYR A 15 -27.08 -2.52 -2.28
C TYR A 15 -27.12 -1.11 -2.88
N PHE A 16 -25.97 -0.51 -3.15
CA PHE A 16 -25.86 0.82 -3.77
C PHE A 16 -25.84 0.77 -5.30
N LEU A 17 -25.76 -0.43 -5.87
CA LEU A 17 -25.73 -0.66 -7.31
C LEU A 17 -27.15 -0.90 -7.85
N PRO A 18 -27.46 -0.51 -9.10
CA PRO A 18 -28.79 -0.72 -9.68
C PRO A 18 -29.19 -2.20 -9.65
N PRO A 19 -30.46 -2.52 -9.32
CA PRO A 19 -30.94 -3.90 -9.32
C PRO A 19 -30.76 -4.52 -10.71
N GLY A 20 -30.10 -5.68 -10.77
CA GLY A 20 -29.74 -6.37 -12.02
C GLY A 20 -28.31 -6.13 -12.51
N SER A 21 -27.52 -5.27 -11.85
CA SER A 21 -26.10 -5.09 -12.16
C SER A 21 -25.25 -6.18 -11.50
N THR A 22 -24.53 -6.98 -12.31
CA THR A 22 -23.59 -7.99 -11.84
C THR A 22 -22.17 -7.42 -11.87
N PHE A 23 -21.81 -6.63 -10.85
CA PHE A 23 -20.41 -6.25 -10.67
C PHE A 23 -19.63 -7.43 -10.11
N ASP A 24 -18.56 -7.83 -10.80
CA ASP A 24 -17.69 -8.89 -10.33
C ASP A 24 -17.11 -8.54 -8.94
N LEU A 25 -16.92 -9.56 -8.10
CA LEU A 25 -16.40 -9.36 -6.74
C LEU A 25 -14.99 -8.76 -6.79
N LEU A 26 -14.16 -9.20 -7.74
CA LEU A 26 -12.80 -8.67 -7.94
C LEU A 26 -12.82 -7.15 -8.16
N ILE A 27 -13.69 -6.65 -9.04
CA ILE A 27 -13.77 -5.21 -9.36
C ILE A 27 -14.17 -4.39 -8.13
N ARG A 28 -15.17 -4.86 -7.38
CA ARG A 28 -15.65 -4.19 -6.16
C ARG A 28 -14.55 -4.10 -5.10
N VAL A 29 -13.81 -5.19 -4.91
CA VAL A 29 -12.68 -5.26 -3.99
C VAL A 29 -11.56 -4.34 -4.44
N LEU A 30 -11.21 -4.34 -5.73
CA LEU A 30 -10.19 -3.44 -6.28
C LEU A 30 -10.54 -1.98 -6.03
N ILE A 31 -11.78 -1.56 -6.30
CA ILE A 31 -12.22 -0.18 -6.06
C ILE A 31 -12.03 0.20 -4.58
N MET A 32 -12.49 -0.64 -3.64
CA MET A 32 -12.35 -0.34 -2.21
C MET A 32 -10.90 -0.32 -1.74
N VAL A 33 -10.09 -1.29 -2.16
CA VAL A 33 -8.66 -1.35 -1.82
C VAL A 33 -7.92 -0.15 -2.40
N THR A 34 -8.21 0.26 -3.63
CA THR A 34 -7.61 1.44 -4.26
C THR A 34 -7.98 2.72 -3.51
N LEU A 35 -9.26 2.92 -3.16
CA LEU A 35 -9.68 4.10 -2.41
C LEU A 35 -9.03 4.14 -1.01
N PHE A 36 -8.95 3.00 -0.34
CA PHE A 36 -8.29 2.89 0.96
C PHE A 36 -6.79 3.19 0.85
N ALA A 37 -6.10 2.58 -0.11
CA ALA A 37 -4.69 2.83 -0.36
C ALA A 37 -4.42 4.29 -0.71
N ALA A 38 -5.27 4.92 -1.52
CA ALA A 38 -5.17 6.33 -1.87
C ALA A 38 -5.26 7.24 -0.64
N ALA A 39 -6.15 6.95 0.31
CA ALA A 39 -6.25 7.71 1.55
C ALA A 39 -4.97 7.58 2.41
N TYR A 40 -4.40 6.38 2.53
CA TYR A 40 -3.14 6.19 3.25
C TYR A 40 -1.96 6.90 2.58
N ILE A 41 -1.86 6.82 1.24
CA ILE A 41 -0.82 7.53 0.50
C ILE A 41 -0.99 9.05 0.64
N ALA A 42 -2.23 9.56 0.60
CA ALA A 42 -2.50 10.98 0.81
C ALA A 42 -2.02 11.45 2.19
N GLU A 43 -2.25 10.66 3.23
CA GLU A 43 -1.79 10.95 4.59
C GLU A 43 -0.26 10.93 4.70
N VAL A 44 0.40 9.99 4.02
CA VAL A 44 1.87 9.92 3.95
C VAL A 44 2.46 11.13 3.21
N VAL A 45 1.84 11.56 2.11
CA VAL A 45 2.25 12.78 1.38
C VAL A 45 2.02 14.03 2.22
N ARG A 46 0.89 14.10 2.92
CA ARG A 46 0.58 15.17 3.89
C ARG A 46 1.63 15.23 5.00
N GLY A 47 2.04 14.08 5.54
CA GLY A 47 3.12 13.98 6.51
C GLY A 47 4.47 14.48 5.97
N GLY A 48 4.79 14.17 4.71
CA GLY A 48 6.01 14.69 4.07
C GLY A 48 5.99 16.19 3.81
N LEU A 49 4.82 16.74 3.44
CA LEU A 49 4.64 18.20 3.32
C LEU A 49 4.83 18.92 4.66
N GLN A 50 4.37 18.32 5.76
CA GLN A 50 4.57 18.85 7.11
C GLN A 50 6.01 18.70 7.63
N GLY A 51 6.77 17.77 7.07
CA GLY A 51 8.20 17.60 7.39
C GLY A 51 9.11 18.66 6.77
N LEU A 52 8.61 19.48 5.84
CA LEU A 52 9.40 20.52 5.19
C LEU A 52 9.55 21.76 6.08
N SER A 53 10.76 22.32 6.16
CA SER A 53 11.00 23.54 6.94
C SER A 53 10.30 24.76 6.34
N ALA A 54 9.83 25.67 7.20
CA ALA A 54 9.19 26.92 6.77
C ALA A 54 10.10 27.76 5.85
N GLY A 55 11.42 27.71 6.05
CA GLY A 55 12.39 28.43 5.22
C GLY A 55 12.38 28.07 3.73
N GLN A 56 11.93 26.87 3.34
CA GLN A 56 11.77 26.53 1.92
C GLN A 56 10.59 27.28 1.27
N TYR A 57 9.54 27.54 2.05
CA TYR A 57 8.41 28.34 1.61
C TYR A 57 8.81 29.81 1.51
N GLU A 58 9.53 30.33 2.51
CA GLU A 58 10.05 31.71 2.52
C GLU A 58 11.07 31.96 1.40
N ALA A 59 11.93 30.99 1.11
CA ALA A 59 12.89 31.09 0.01
C ALA A 59 12.21 31.09 -1.36
N ALA A 60 11.17 30.27 -1.55
CA ALA A 60 10.38 30.28 -2.78
C ALA A 60 9.64 31.61 -2.98
N ASP A 61 9.11 32.18 -1.89
CA ASP A 61 8.43 33.49 -1.90
C ASP A 61 9.43 34.63 -2.19
N SER A 62 10.63 34.57 -1.60
CA SER A 62 11.72 35.53 -1.87
C SER A 62 12.20 35.53 -3.32
N LEU A 63 12.04 34.40 -4.02
CA LEU A 63 12.32 34.27 -5.45
C LEU A 63 11.15 34.75 -6.33
N GLY A 64 10.04 35.22 -5.73
CA GLY A 64 8.85 35.68 -6.44
C GLY A 64 8.08 34.57 -7.14
N LEU A 65 8.23 33.31 -6.70
CA LEU A 65 7.51 32.18 -7.28
C LEU A 65 6.04 32.22 -6.87
N THR A 66 5.15 32.06 -7.86
CA THR A 66 3.72 31.86 -7.56
C THR A 66 3.49 30.53 -6.82
N TYR A 67 2.37 30.39 -6.10
CA TYR A 67 2.02 29.19 -5.33
C TYR A 67 2.24 27.88 -6.11
N TRP A 68 1.77 27.83 -7.36
CA TRP A 68 1.90 26.65 -8.23
C TRP A 68 3.34 26.39 -8.68
N GLN A 69 4.12 27.44 -8.92
CA GLN A 69 5.54 27.32 -9.25
C GLN A 69 6.33 26.83 -8.03
N ALA A 70 6.11 27.43 -6.86
CA ALA A 70 6.73 27.03 -5.60
C ALA A 70 6.42 25.56 -5.27
N HIS A 71 5.15 25.14 -5.40
CA HIS A 71 4.75 23.75 -5.17
C HIS A 71 5.40 22.79 -6.16
N ARG A 72 5.35 23.09 -7.46
CA ARG A 72 5.89 22.18 -8.49
C ARG A 72 7.41 22.06 -8.46
N LEU A 73 8.12 23.16 -8.23
CA LEU A 73 9.57 23.24 -8.39
C LEU A 73 10.36 23.00 -7.11
N VAL A 74 9.80 23.39 -5.95
CA VAL A 74 10.55 23.41 -4.68
C VAL A 74 9.92 22.48 -3.65
N ILE A 75 8.65 22.72 -3.28
CA ILE A 75 8.01 22.08 -2.13
C ILE A 75 7.69 20.61 -2.41
N LEU A 76 6.96 20.32 -3.49
CA LEU A 76 6.48 18.96 -3.76
C LEU A 76 7.62 17.95 -4.02
N PRO A 77 8.66 18.25 -4.82
CA PRO A 77 9.77 17.32 -5.01
C PRO A 77 10.50 16.98 -3.70
N GLN A 78 10.61 17.94 -2.77
CA GLN A 78 11.22 17.72 -1.46
C GLN A 78 10.32 16.94 -0.51
N ALA A 79 9.04 17.32 -0.42
CA ALA A 79 8.04 16.62 0.38
C ALA A 79 7.90 15.16 -0.05
N LEU A 80 7.90 14.88 -1.36
CA LEU A 80 7.86 13.52 -1.88
C LEU A 80 9.09 12.71 -1.44
N LYS A 81 10.29 13.30 -1.41
CA LYS A 81 11.49 12.61 -0.90
C LYS A 81 11.33 12.23 0.58
N ILE A 82 10.80 13.13 1.40
CA ILE A 82 10.51 12.87 2.82
C ILE A 82 9.45 11.77 2.99
N SER A 83 8.46 11.71 2.10
CA SER A 83 7.40 10.71 2.14
C SER A 83 7.80 9.31 1.66
N ILE A 84 8.92 9.13 0.94
CA ILE A 84 9.30 7.84 0.35
C ILE A 84 9.36 6.68 1.36
N PRO A 85 10.01 6.81 2.53
CA PRO A 85 10.01 5.74 3.53
C PRO A 85 8.59 5.36 3.98
N GLY A 86 7.72 6.35 4.15
CA GLY A 86 6.31 6.15 4.47
C GLY A 86 5.56 5.42 3.35
N ILE A 87 5.78 5.79 2.09
CA ILE A 87 5.13 5.17 0.92
C ILE A 87 5.51 3.70 0.83
N VAL A 88 6.79 3.37 0.99
CA VAL A 88 7.26 1.99 0.92
C VAL A 88 6.74 1.16 2.10
N ASN A 89 6.68 1.75 3.31
CA ASN A 89 6.09 1.09 4.46
C ASN A 89 4.60 0.76 4.25
N THR A 90 3.82 1.72 3.72
CA THR A 90 2.42 1.49 3.35
C THR A 90 2.30 0.40 2.29
N PHE A 91 3.17 0.39 1.28
CA PHE A 91 3.18 -0.63 0.23
C PHE A 91 3.44 -2.05 0.78
N ILE A 92 4.44 -2.20 1.66
CA ILE A 92 4.73 -3.48 2.34
C ILE A 92 3.52 -3.91 3.20
N GLY A 93 2.87 -2.96 3.87
CA GLY A 93 1.61 -3.20 4.59
C GLY A 93 0.52 -3.77 3.68
N SER A 94 0.21 -3.06 2.59
CA SER A 94 -0.80 -3.47 1.61
C SER A 94 -0.48 -4.81 0.94
N TYR A 95 0.80 -5.12 0.71
CA TYR A 95 1.22 -6.41 0.17
C TYR A 95 0.87 -7.57 1.11
N LYS A 96 1.16 -7.44 2.41
CA LYS A 96 0.77 -8.47 3.40
C LYS A 96 -0.74 -8.57 3.53
N ASP A 97 -1.43 -7.44 3.51
CA ASP A 97 -2.88 -7.37 3.65
C ASP A 97 -3.63 -7.98 2.45
N SER A 98 -2.96 -8.20 1.31
CA SER A 98 -3.55 -8.82 0.12
C SER A 98 -4.10 -10.22 0.38
N VAL A 99 -3.56 -10.97 1.35
CA VAL A 99 -4.04 -12.31 1.70
C VAL A 99 -5.37 -12.29 2.47
N LEU A 100 -5.80 -11.11 2.96
CA LEU A 100 -7.07 -10.97 3.68
C LEU A 100 -8.30 -11.13 2.78
N VAL A 101 -8.13 -11.08 1.45
CA VAL A 101 -9.21 -11.34 0.49
C VAL A 101 -9.77 -12.76 0.59
N LEU A 102 -9.04 -13.68 1.21
CA LEU A 102 -9.54 -15.02 1.54
C LEU A 102 -10.80 -14.98 2.42
N ILE A 103 -10.94 -13.97 3.29
CA ILE A 103 -12.09 -13.83 4.20
C ILE A 103 -13.40 -13.62 3.43
N ILE A 104 -13.33 -13.01 2.25
CA ILE A 104 -14.50 -12.78 1.38
C ILE A 104 -14.63 -13.86 0.29
N GLY A 105 -13.92 -14.99 0.42
CA GLY A 105 -14.03 -16.14 -0.46
C GLY A 105 -13.21 -16.06 -1.75
N MET A 106 -12.35 -15.04 -1.90
CA MET A 106 -11.41 -14.98 -3.03
C MET A 106 -10.16 -15.80 -2.75
N MET A 107 -9.78 -16.66 -3.69
CA MET A 107 -8.60 -17.51 -3.55
C MET A 107 -7.34 -16.73 -3.95
N ASP A 108 -6.54 -16.36 -2.95
CA ASP A 108 -5.18 -15.85 -3.10
C ASP A 108 -4.16 -16.99 -2.98
N ILE A 109 -2.86 -16.67 -2.87
CA ILE A 109 -1.81 -17.72 -2.74
C ILE A 109 -2.03 -18.61 -1.52
N LEU A 110 -2.54 -18.05 -0.42
CA LEU A 110 -2.88 -18.79 0.79
C LEU A 110 -4.15 -19.62 0.62
N GLY A 111 -5.18 -19.05 -0.02
CA GLY A 111 -6.42 -19.75 -0.35
C GLY A 111 -6.19 -20.94 -1.28
N LEU A 112 -5.40 -20.76 -2.35
CA LEU A 112 -5.02 -21.81 -3.28
C LEU A 112 -4.23 -22.92 -2.57
N GLY A 113 -3.28 -22.56 -1.72
CA GLY A 113 -2.54 -23.53 -0.91
C GLY A 113 -3.48 -24.35 -0.01
N ARG A 114 -4.38 -23.68 0.71
CA ARG A 114 -5.37 -24.34 1.58
C ARG A 114 -6.31 -25.26 0.81
N ALA A 115 -6.71 -24.88 -0.41
CA ALA A 115 -7.57 -25.69 -1.24
C ALA A 115 -6.91 -27.05 -1.60
N ARG A 116 -5.59 -27.09 -1.77
CA ARG A 116 -4.84 -28.32 -2.06
C ARG A 116 -4.71 -29.27 -0.88
N LEU A 117 -4.83 -28.79 0.36
CA LEU A 117 -4.79 -29.67 1.53
C LEU A 117 -5.99 -30.63 1.62
N ASN A 118 -7.00 -30.45 0.77
CA ASN A 118 -8.12 -31.40 0.63
C ASN A 118 -7.80 -32.55 -0.34
N ASP A 119 -6.73 -32.45 -1.13
CA ASP A 119 -6.32 -33.51 -2.04
C ASP A 119 -5.60 -34.63 -1.25
N PRO A 120 -5.89 -35.92 -1.50
CA PRO A 120 -5.27 -37.06 -0.81
C PRO A 120 -3.74 -37.08 -0.86
N GLU A 121 -3.15 -36.52 -1.92
CA GLU A 121 -1.70 -36.43 -2.13
C GLU A 121 -1.04 -35.40 -1.21
N TRP A 122 -1.77 -34.38 -0.78
CA TRP A 122 -1.28 -33.25 0.01
C TRP A 122 -1.75 -33.27 1.47
N LEU A 123 -2.48 -34.33 1.84
CA LEU A 123 -3.09 -34.51 3.15
C LEU A 123 -1.99 -34.67 4.21
N GLY A 124 -2.01 -33.79 5.22
CA GLY A 124 -1.02 -33.75 6.29
C GLY A 124 0.15 -32.79 6.07
N LEU A 125 0.32 -32.22 4.87
CA LEU A 125 1.40 -31.27 4.54
C LEU A 125 1.06 -29.79 4.85
N ALA A 126 0.11 -29.57 5.77
CA ALA A 126 -0.31 -28.22 6.15
C ALA A 126 0.84 -27.39 6.76
N PRO A 127 1.69 -27.92 7.65
CA PRO A 127 2.84 -27.18 8.18
C PRO A 127 3.81 -26.72 7.09
N GLU A 128 4.16 -27.60 6.16
CA GLU A 128 5.10 -27.35 5.06
C GLU A 128 4.59 -26.23 4.16
N LEU A 129 3.30 -26.27 3.81
CA LEU A 129 2.65 -25.22 3.02
C LEU A 129 2.73 -23.86 3.73
N TYR A 130 2.33 -23.78 5.00
CA TYR A 130 2.33 -22.51 5.73
C TYR A 130 3.74 -21.98 5.96
N ILE A 131 4.73 -22.85 6.21
CA ILE A 131 6.14 -22.45 6.32
C ILE A 131 6.64 -21.90 4.99
N PHE A 132 6.34 -22.58 3.88
CA PHE A 132 6.72 -22.12 2.54
C PHE A 132 6.14 -20.74 2.21
N ILE A 133 4.84 -20.55 2.43
CA ILE A 133 4.17 -19.26 2.21
C ILE A 133 4.74 -18.19 3.13
N SER A 134 4.97 -18.51 4.41
CA SER A 134 5.55 -17.56 5.37
C SER A 134 6.96 -17.14 4.95
N LEU A 135 7.79 -18.07 4.49
CA LEU A 135 9.13 -17.79 3.99
C LEU A 135 9.10 -16.95 2.72
N PHE A 136 8.17 -17.25 1.81
CA PHE A 136 7.96 -16.47 0.58
C PHE A 136 7.61 -15.01 0.93
N PHE A 137 6.60 -14.78 1.76
CA PHE A 137 6.24 -13.42 2.20
C PHE A 137 7.39 -12.73 2.94
N PHE A 138 8.12 -13.47 3.77
CA PHE A 138 9.27 -12.94 4.49
C PHE A 138 10.37 -12.47 3.54
N ILE A 139 10.78 -13.30 2.57
CA ILE A 139 11.79 -12.95 1.57
C ILE A 139 11.34 -11.75 0.74
N SER A 140 10.09 -11.73 0.27
CA SER A 140 9.56 -10.59 -0.50
C SER A 140 9.56 -9.31 0.33
N CYS A 141 9.05 -9.34 1.56
CA CYS A 141 9.03 -8.17 2.45
C CYS A 141 10.44 -7.71 2.83
N PHE A 142 11.35 -8.65 3.06
CA PHE A 142 12.75 -8.34 3.36
C PHE A 142 13.44 -7.67 2.17
N ALA A 143 13.25 -8.21 0.96
CA ALA A 143 13.79 -7.60 -0.26
C ALA A 143 13.25 -6.18 -0.47
N MET A 144 11.94 -5.97 -0.31
CA MET A 144 11.32 -4.64 -0.40
C MET A 144 11.85 -3.67 0.66
N SER A 145 11.99 -4.11 1.91
CA SER A 145 12.55 -3.32 3.00
C SER A 145 14.00 -2.91 2.72
N ARG A 146 14.83 -3.84 2.24
CA ARG A 146 16.24 -3.57 1.87
C ARG A 146 16.34 -2.61 0.68
N TYR A 147 15.46 -2.76 -0.31
CA TYR A 147 15.37 -1.82 -1.43
C TYR A 147 14.98 -0.41 -0.94
N SER A 148 14.02 -0.32 -0.01
CA SER A 148 13.63 0.96 0.62
C SER A 148 14.81 1.66 1.28
N LEU A 149 15.57 0.94 2.10
CA LEU A 149 16.77 1.45 2.78
C LEU A 149 17.83 1.91 1.77
N SER A 150 18.00 1.18 0.67
CA SER A 150 18.91 1.60 -0.39
C SER A 150 18.43 2.87 -1.10
N LEU A 151 17.12 3.02 -1.31
CA LEU A 151 16.52 4.18 -1.96
C LEU A 151 16.64 5.41 -1.06
N GLU A 152 16.36 5.25 0.24
CA GLU A 152 16.52 6.29 1.26
C GLU A 152 17.96 6.83 1.26
N ARG A 153 18.96 5.96 1.36
CA ARG A 153 20.38 6.36 1.33
C ARG A 153 20.81 7.08 0.05
N LYS A 154 20.19 6.77 -1.10
CA LYS A 154 20.48 7.46 -2.37
C LYS A 154 19.85 8.85 -2.42
N LEU A 155 18.75 9.06 -1.69
CA LEU A 155 17.98 10.30 -1.68
C LEU A 155 18.35 11.22 -0.51
N GLU A 156 19.03 10.71 0.51
CA GLU A 156 19.77 11.45 1.53
C GLU A 156 20.95 12.23 0.90
N THR A 157 20.64 13.30 0.16
CA THR A 157 21.63 14.26 -0.35
C THR A 157 21.78 15.48 0.56
N GLY A 158 21.14 15.47 1.73
CA GLY A 158 21.30 16.50 2.76
C GLY A 158 22.59 16.26 3.55
N HIS A 159 23.49 17.25 3.58
CA HIS A 159 24.69 17.20 4.38
C HIS A 159 24.33 16.92 5.85
N LYS A 160 24.89 15.84 6.41
CA LYS A 160 24.98 15.66 7.86
C LYS A 160 25.90 16.77 8.36
N SER A 161 25.31 17.86 8.84
CA SER A 161 26.02 18.87 9.62
C SER A 161 26.00 18.52 11.10
#